data_AF-A0A0B7G5F6-F1
#
_entry.id   AF-A0A0B7G5F6-F1
#
_cell.length_a   1.000
_cell.length_b   1.000
_cell.length_c   1.000
_cell.angle_alpha   90.00
_cell.angle_beta   90.00
_cell.angle_gamma   90.00
#
_symmetry.space_group_name_H-M   'P 1'
#
loop_
_entity.id
_entity.type
_entity.pdbx_description
1 polymer ?
#
loop_
_entity_poly.entity_id
_entity_poly.type
_entity_poly.pdbx_seq_one_letter_code
_entity_poly.pdbx_strand_id
1 'polypeptide(L)'
;MALEAPGMVVGLAVLDIVPTPFMWSRMSLDESRHDETKKSHHWVFLASPAPLPETLISAQTDFYYTYTIKSWASPSTLATIDKTNTITEWQKDSIAPFLTNDQAAHARITAACEDYRAGSTVDIEDDLASGIDPVTFKRNKQDSVVTETRIPVFSVPVLALSSSAPAPTLPRRRNLGFTLRRRWIDMCPSRHRALPC
;
A
#
# COMPACT_ATOMS: atom_id res chain seq x y z
N MET A 1 -6.85 11.61 -6.81
CA MET A 1 -6.21 12.91 -6.43
C MET A 1 -5.02 13.31 -7.32
N ALA A 2 -3.79 12.79 -7.12
CA ALA A 2 -2.59 13.31 -7.82
C ALA A 2 -2.55 13.00 -9.33
N LEU A 3 -3.32 11.99 -9.75
CA LEU A 3 -3.50 11.62 -11.16
C LEU A 3 -4.50 12.55 -11.85
N GLU A 4 -5.63 12.83 -11.20
CA GLU A 4 -6.74 13.58 -11.79
C GLU A 4 -6.54 15.10 -11.73
N ALA A 5 -5.88 15.60 -10.68
CA ALA A 5 -5.67 17.01 -10.44
C ALA A 5 -4.20 17.34 -10.12
N PRO A 6 -3.25 17.01 -11.01
CA PRO A 6 -1.82 17.19 -10.75
C PRO A 6 -1.44 18.66 -10.50
N GLY A 7 -2.16 19.62 -11.10
CA GLY A 7 -1.95 21.05 -10.88
C GLY A 7 -2.25 21.52 -9.45
N MET A 8 -2.95 20.71 -8.65
CA MET A 8 -3.28 20.99 -7.25
C MET A 8 -2.31 20.33 -6.26
N VAL A 9 -1.38 19.50 -6.75
CA VAL A 9 -0.49 18.69 -5.92
C VAL A 9 0.96 19.09 -6.19
N VAL A 10 1.62 19.72 -5.22
CA VAL A 10 3.03 20.15 -5.34
C VAL A 10 4.03 18.98 -5.31
N GLY A 11 3.61 17.84 -4.76
CA GLY A 11 4.39 16.61 -4.65
C GLY A 11 3.62 15.55 -3.87
N LEU A 12 3.99 14.28 -4.10
CA LEU A 12 3.34 13.11 -3.51
C LEU A 12 4.36 12.28 -2.74
N ALA A 13 4.08 11.93 -1.49
CA ALA A 13 4.83 10.92 -0.76
C ALA A 13 3.94 9.69 -0.53
N VAL A 14 4.37 8.53 -1.02
CA VAL A 14 3.69 7.24 -0.79
C VAL A 14 4.52 6.37 0.13
N LEU A 15 3.90 5.88 1.19
CA LEU A 15 4.55 5.11 2.24
C LEU A 15 3.97 3.69 2.24
N ASP A 16 4.79 2.75 1.78
CA ASP A 16 4.54 1.31 1.79
C ASP A 16 3.23 0.86 1.13
N ILE A 17 2.78 1.61 0.12
CA ILE A 17 1.59 1.31 -0.66
C ILE A 17 1.95 1.14 -2.14
N VAL A 18 1.12 0.39 -2.85
CA VAL A 18 1.15 0.24 -4.31
C VAL A 18 -0.21 0.63 -4.88
N PRO A 19 -0.32 1.00 -6.16
CA PRO A 19 -1.61 1.29 -6.76
C PRO A 19 -2.57 0.09 -6.71
N THR A 20 -3.87 0.37 -6.66
CA THR A 20 -4.93 -0.59 -6.32
C THR A 20 -4.92 -1.83 -7.25
N PRO A 21 -4.85 -1.70 -8.59
CA PRO A 21 -4.82 -2.86 -9.49
C PRO A 21 -3.64 -3.81 -9.25
N PHE A 22 -2.49 -3.28 -8.80
CA PHE A 22 -1.32 -4.12 -8.53
C PHE A 22 -1.55 -5.06 -7.36
N MET A 23 -2.24 -4.60 -6.30
CA MET A 23 -2.55 -5.42 -5.14
C MET A 23 -3.49 -6.57 -5.52
N TRP A 24 -4.59 -6.27 -6.22
CA TRP A 24 -5.52 -7.31 -6.71
C TRP A 24 -4.87 -8.29 -7.68
N SER A 25 -3.98 -7.82 -8.56
CA SER A 25 -3.28 -8.69 -9.51
C SER A 25 -2.37 -9.74 -8.84
N ARG A 26 -1.88 -9.46 -7.62
CA ARG A 26 -1.09 -10.42 -6.83
C ARG A 26 -1.94 -11.45 -6.12
N MET A 27 -3.21 -11.14 -5.84
CA MET A 27 -4.15 -12.11 -5.28
C MET A 27 -4.72 -13.10 -6.34
N SER A 28 -4.01 -13.32 -7.44
CA SER A 28 -4.44 -14.12 -8.59
C SER A 28 -4.05 -15.60 -8.49
N LEU A 29 -4.66 -16.44 -9.35
CA LEU A 29 -4.39 -17.88 -9.44
C LEU A 29 -2.94 -18.19 -9.86
N ASP A 30 -2.26 -17.27 -10.55
CA ASP A 30 -0.85 -17.42 -10.93
C ASP A 30 0.05 -17.55 -9.69
N GLU A 31 -0.39 -17.01 -8.54
CA GLU A 31 0.23 -17.24 -7.25
C GLU A 31 -0.31 -18.53 -6.61
N SER A 32 0.25 -19.67 -7.03
CA SER A 32 -0.14 -21.05 -6.63
C SER A 32 -0.39 -21.33 -5.14
N ARG A 33 0.08 -20.46 -4.23
CA ARG A 33 -0.06 -20.62 -2.77
C ARG A 33 -0.95 -19.56 -2.12
N HIS A 34 -1.45 -18.59 -2.88
CA HIS A 34 -2.25 -17.46 -2.39
C HIS A 34 -1.59 -16.73 -1.21
N ASP A 35 -0.25 -16.63 -1.21
CA ASP A 35 0.49 -16.07 -0.09
C ASP A 35 0.14 -14.59 0.12
N GLU A 36 -0.04 -13.82 -0.97
CA GLU A 36 -0.52 -12.44 -0.88
C GLU A 36 -1.97 -12.37 -0.38
N THR A 37 -2.89 -13.18 -0.93
CA THR A 37 -4.30 -13.20 -0.48
C THR A 37 -4.41 -13.50 1.02
N LYS A 38 -3.58 -14.38 1.58
CA LYS A 38 -3.60 -14.68 3.02
C LYS A 38 -3.05 -13.51 3.86
N LYS A 39 -1.97 -12.86 3.40
CA LYS A 39 -1.39 -11.69 4.09
C LYS A 39 -2.32 -10.48 4.05
N SER A 40 -2.93 -10.26 2.89
CA SER A 40 -3.79 -9.12 2.57
C SER A 40 -5.28 -9.49 2.62
N HIS A 41 -5.64 -10.50 3.43
CA HIS A 41 -7.02 -11.03 3.53
C HIS A 41 -8.06 -9.97 3.88
N HIS A 42 -7.63 -8.92 4.60
CA HIS A 42 -8.48 -7.79 4.97
C HIS A 42 -9.04 -7.05 3.75
N TRP A 43 -8.34 -7.04 2.60
CA TRP A 43 -8.86 -6.47 1.35
C TRP A 43 -10.13 -7.16 0.89
N VAL A 44 -10.12 -8.50 0.89
CA VAL A 44 -11.27 -9.32 0.46
C VAL A 44 -12.38 -9.30 1.50
N PHE A 45 -12.01 -9.38 2.78
CA PHE A 45 -12.98 -9.39 3.87
C PHE A 45 -13.75 -8.07 3.97
N LEU A 46 -13.06 -6.93 3.97
CA LEU A 46 -13.68 -5.61 4.10
C LEU A 46 -14.49 -5.23 2.85
N ALA A 47 -14.06 -5.68 1.66
CA ALA A 47 -14.81 -5.50 0.41
C ALA A 47 -16.07 -6.38 0.31
N SER A 48 -16.28 -7.33 1.24
CA SER A 48 -17.47 -8.19 1.20
C SER A 48 -18.77 -7.38 1.36
N PRO A 49 -19.90 -7.85 0.79
CA PRO A 49 -21.17 -7.13 0.87
C PRO A 49 -21.59 -6.81 2.31
N ALA A 50 -22.13 -5.60 2.49
CA ALA A 50 -22.72 -5.21 3.76
C ALA A 50 -23.91 -6.13 4.10
N PRO A 51 -24.18 -6.40 5.39
CA PRO A 51 -23.50 -5.87 6.57
C PRO A 51 -22.47 -6.85 7.16
N LEU A 52 -21.93 -7.80 6.38
CA LEU A 52 -21.12 -8.90 6.91
C LEU A 52 -19.86 -8.42 7.67
N PRO A 53 -18.92 -7.67 7.06
CA PRO A 53 -17.72 -7.25 7.77
C PRO A 53 -18.04 -6.32 8.94
N GLU A 54 -19.02 -5.42 8.78
CA GLU A 54 -19.44 -4.48 9.83
C GLU A 54 -19.95 -5.22 11.07
N THR A 55 -20.76 -6.27 10.86
CA THR A 55 -21.32 -7.08 11.94
C THR A 55 -20.23 -7.82 12.70
N LEU A 56 -19.30 -8.46 11.97
CA LEU A 56 -18.24 -9.27 12.57
C LEU A 56 -17.21 -8.41 13.30
N ILE A 57 -16.84 -7.25 12.74
CA ILE A 57 -15.92 -6.32 13.39
C ILE A 57 -16.56 -5.74 14.65
N SER A 58 -17.82 -5.28 14.56
CA SER A 58 -18.52 -4.67 15.69
C SER A 58 -18.69 -5.64 16.87
N ALA A 59 -18.81 -6.95 16.61
CA ALA A 59 -18.93 -7.95 17.67
C ALA A 59 -17.63 -8.11 18.50
N GLN A 60 -16.47 -7.86 17.91
CA GLN A 60 -15.15 -8.05 18.53
C GLN A 60 -14.16 -6.95 18.09
N THR A 61 -14.56 -5.69 18.27
CA THR A 61 -13.84 -4.53 17.72
C THR A 61 -12.41 -4.42 18.22
N ASP A 62 -12.20 -4.53 19.54
CA ASP A 62 -10.87 -4.46 20.14
C ASP A 62 -9.95 -5.55 19.59
N PHE A 63 -10.46 -6.78 19.51
CA PHE A 63 -9.70 -7.90 18.94
C PHE A 63 -9.33 -7.64 17.48
N TYR A 64 -10.30 -7.26 16.63
CA TYR A 64 -10.05 -7.07 15.20
C TYR A 64 -8.99 -6.00 14.93
N TYR A 65 -9.12 -4.83 15.54
CA TYR A 65 -8.16 -3.73 15.32
C TYR A 65 -6.80 -4.02 15.96
N THR A 66 -6.77 -4.59 17.17
CA THR A 66 -5.51 -4.97 17.83
C THR A 66 -4.78 -6.05 17.03
N TYR A 67 -5.50 -7.07 16.54
CA TYR A 67 -4.94 -8.11 15.68
C TYR A 67 -4.37 -7.51 14.39
N THR A 68 -5.15 -6.65 13.72
CA THR A 68 -4.76 -6.03 12.44
C THR A 68 -3.51 -5.18 12.58
N ILE A 69 -3.47 -4.25 13.54
CA ILE A 69 -2.30 -3.39 13.79
C ILE A 69 -1.06 -4.21 14.15
N LYS A 70 -1.21 -5.27 14.95
CA LYS A 70 -0.10 -6.18 15.26
C LYS A 70 0.39 -6.90 14.00
N SER A 71 -0.52 -7.37 13.15
CA SER A 71 -0.16 -8.10 11.92
C SER A 71 0.65 -7.24 10.93
N TRP A 72 0.50 -5.92 10.97
CA TRP A 72 1.25 -4.97 10.13
C TRP A 72 2.50 -4.41 10.81
N ALA A 73 2.72 -4.74 12.08
CA ALA A 73 3.87 -4.26 12.83
C ALA A 73 5.16 -4.96 12.39
N SER A 74 6.28 -4.22 12.45
CA SER A 74 7.59 -4.80 12.14
C SER A 74 7.98 -5.90 13.15
N PRO A 75 8.87 -6.85 12.80
CA PRO A 75 9.33 -7.87 13.73
C PRO A 75 9.95 -7.31 15.02
N SER A 76 10.63 -6.17 14.97
CA SER A 76 11.18 -5.52 16.17
C SER A 76 10.10 -4.92 17.04
N THR A 77 9.04 -4.36 16.44
CA THR A 77 7.86 -3.88 17.17
C THR A 77 7.13 -5.06 17.83
N LEU A 78 6.93 -6.16 17.11
CA LEU A 78 6.33 -7.38 17.65
C LEU A 78 7.15 -7.94 18.82
N ALA A 79 8.47 -8.06 18.67
CA ALA A 79 9.35 -8.52 19.75
C ALA A 79 9.31 -7.60 20.98
N THR A 80 8.99 -6.32 20.79
CA THR A 80 8.78 -5.39 21.91
C THR A 80 7.45 -5.66 22.59
N ILE A 81 6.37 -5.81 21.81
CA ILE A 81 5.04 -6.15 22.32
C ILE A 81 5.06 -7.48 23.08
N ASP A 82 5.73 -8.51 22.56
CA ASP A 82 5.84 -9.82 23.20
C ASP A 82 6.56 -9.74 24.56
N LYS A 83 7.56 -8.87 24.68
CA LYS A 83 8.31 -8.66 25.93
C LYS A 83 7.53 -7.86 26.96
N THR A 84 6.81 -6.82 26.53
CA THR A 84 6.12 -5.90 27.45
C THR A 84 4.67 -6.29 27.69
N ASN A 85 4.15 -7.25 26.92
CA ASN A 85 2.73 -7.58 26.80
C ASN A 85 1.84 -6.33 26.59
N THR A 86 2.38 -5.29 25.96
CA THR A 86 1.73 -3.98 25.86
C THR A 86 1.92 -3.39 24.46
N ILE A 87 0.82 -2.96 23.85
CA ILE A 87 0.85 -2.15 22.62
C ILE A 87 1.19 -0.69 22.98
N THR A 88 1.92 0.00 22.10
CA THR A 88 2.34 1.39 22.32
C THR A 88 1.15 2.33 22.38
N GLU A 89 1.28 3.48 23.04
CA GLU A 89 0.16 4.41 23.24
C GLU A 89 -0.46 4.89 21.91
N TRP A 90 0.36 5.21 20.91
CA TRP A 90 -0.15 5.60 19.59
C TRP A 90 -1.01 4.51 18.92
N GLN A 91 -0.77 3.23 19.21
CA GLN A 91 -1.60 2.13 18.70
C GLN A 91 -2.96 2.10 19.40
N LYS A 92 -3.00 2.37 20.71
CA LYS A 92 -4.26 2.49 21.46
C LYS A 92 -5.07 3.69 20.97
N ASP A 93 -4.41 4.83 20.80
CA ASP A 93 -5.03 6.05 20.28
C ASP A 93 -5.61 5.85 18.87
N SER A 94 -4.94 5.03 18.04
CA SER A 94 -5.40 4.71 16.69
C SER A 94 -6.69 3.88 16.68
N ILE A 95 -6.89 3.00 17.68
CA ILE A 95 -8.07 2.12 17.74
C ILE A 95 -9.20 2.70 18.58
N ALA A 96 -8.91 3.59 19.53
CA ALA A 96 -9.87 4.16 20.47
C ALA A 96 -11.15 4.71 19.82
N PRO A 97 -11.11 5.40 18.65
CA PRO A 97 -12.32 5.90 17.99
C PRO A 97 -13.31 4.81 17.53
N PHE A 98 -12.86 3.56 17.43
CA PHE A 98 -13.69 2.43 17.04
C PHE A 98 -14.28 1.69 18.25
N LEU A 99 -13.73 1.88 19.46
CA LEU A 99 -14.09 1.09 20.65
C LEU A 99 -15.32 1.60 21.41
N THR A 100 -15.87 2.77 21.05
CA THR A 100 -16.93 3.43 21.83
C THR A 100 -18.31 2.75 21.72
N ASN A 101 -18.47 1.79 20.81
CA ASN A 101 -19.71 1.04 20.57
C ASN A 101 -20.94 1.96 20.39
N ASP A 102 -20.74 3.09 19.71
CA ASP A 102 -21.77 4.07 19.39
C ASP A 102 -21.96 4.17 17.86
N GLN A 103 -22.94 4.97 17.44
CA GLN A 103 -23.22 5.18 16.02
C GLN A 103 -22.01 5.73 15.24
N ALA A 104 -21.16 6.54 15.88
CA ALA A 104 -19.97 7.08 15.23
C ALA A 104 -18.91 5.99 15.01
N ALA A 105 -18.70 5.08 15.97
CA ALA A 105 -17.84 3.92 15.82
C ALA A 105 -18.34 3.00 14.69
N HIS A 106 -19.64 2.69 14.65
CA HIS A 106 -20.21 1.89 13.56
C HIS A 106 -20.09 2.58 12.20
N ALA A 107 -20.28 3.91 12.13
CA ALA A 107 -20.08 4.67 10.91
C ALA A 107 -18.62 4.65 10.45
N ARG A 108 -17.64 4.68 11.37
CA ARG A 108 -16.22 4.55 11.04
C ARG A 108 -15.88 3.16 10.49
N ILE A 109 -16.43 2.09 11.09
CA ILE A 109 -16.27 0.72 10.59
C ILE A 109 -16.88 0.59 9.19
N THR A 110 -18.08 1.16 8.98
CA THR A 110 -18.75 1.17 7.69
C THR A 110 -17.93 1.92 6.65
N ALA A 111 -17.45 3.12 6.97
CA ALA A 111 -16.60 3.90 6.08
C ALA A 111 -15.31 3.16 5.70
N ALA A 112 -14.69 2.46 6.65
CA ALA A 112 -13.55 1.61 6.34
C ALA A 112 -13.94 0.47 5.37
N CYS A 113 -15.10 -0.17 5.54
CA CYS A 113 -15.56 -1.21 4.61
C CYS A 113 -15.84 -0.63 3.21
N GLU A 114 -16.46 0.55 3.13
CA GLU A 114 -16.76 1.22 1.85
C GLU A 114 -15.48 1.59 1.08
N ASP A 115 -14.41 1.98 1.75
CA ASP A 115 -13.10 2.23 1.11
C ASP A 115 -12.57 0.98 0.39
N TYR A 116 -12.66 -0.20 1.02
CA TYR A 116 -12.26 -1.45 0.37
C TYR A 116 -13.24 -1.94 -0.69
N ARG A 117 -14.54 -1.62 -0.58
CA ARG A 117 -15.52 -1.90 -1.64
C ARG A 117 -15.23 -1.08 -2.89
N ALA A 118 -14.92 0.21 -2.74
CA ALA A 118 -14.43 1.06 -3.82
C ALA A 118 -13.12 0.51 -4.40
N GLY A 119 -12.19 0.13 -3.52
CA GLY A 119 -10.93 -0.52 -3.85
C GLY A 119 -11.08 -1.82 -4.66
N SER A 120 -12.19 -2.53 -4.52
CA SER A 120 -12.50 -3.76 -5.28
C SER A 120 -13.26 -3.53 -6.59
N THR A 121 -13.63 -2.28 -6.89
CA THR A 121 -14.47 -1.91 -8.04
C THR A 121 -13.99 -0.63 -8.70
N VAL A 122 -14.59 0.53 -8.39
CA VAL A 122 -14.39 1.81 -9.09
C VAL A 122 -12.92 2.27 -9.08
N ASP A 123 -12.18 2.05 -7.98
CA ASP A 123 -10.77 2.45 -7.91
C ASP A 123 -9.91 1.67 -8.92
N ILE A 124 -10.27 0.40 -9.20
CA ILE A 124 -9.59 -0.40 -10.21
C ILE A 124 -9.87 0.17 -11.60
N GLU A 125 -11.13 0.52 -11.88
CA GLU A 125 -11.54 1.08 -13.17
C GLU A 125 -10.84 2.42 -13.44
N ASP A 126 -10.81 3.31 -12.45
CA ASP A 126 -10.20 4.64 -12.55
C ASP A 126 -8.67 4.58 -12.68
N ASP A 127 -8.00 3.70 -11.91
CA ASP A 127 -6.55 3.49 -12.02
C ASP A 127 -6.18 2.91 -13.39
N LEU A 128 -6.93 1.92 -13.89
CA LEU A 128 -6.72 1.35 -15.22
C LEU A 128 -6.93 2.39 -16.33
N ALA A 129 -7.99 3.20 -16.24
CA ALA A 129 -8.26 4.29 -17.19
C ALA A 129 -7.15 5.36 -17.16
N SER A 130 -6.51 5.55 -16.01
CA SER A 130 -5.34 6.42 -15.85
C SER A 130 -4.04 5.80 -16.37
N GLY A 131 -4.05 4.55 -16.85
CA GLY A 131 -2.87 3.84 -17.38
C GLY A 131 -2.05 3.10 -16.32
N ILE A 132 -2.59 2.89 -15.12
CA ILE A 132 -1.98 2.08 -14.06
C ILE A 132 -2.41 0.62 -14.26
N ASP A 133 -1.75 -0.06 -15.21
CA ASP A 133 -2.05 -1.46 -15.55
C ASP A 133 -0.89 -2.41 -15.19
N PRO A 134 -1.11 -3.37 -14.26
CA PRO A 134 -0.13 -4.41 -13.92
C PRO A 134 0.31 -5.29 -15.10
N VAL A 135 -0.57 -5.55 -16.08
CA VAL A 135 -0.27 -6.40 -17.25
C VAL A 135 0.71 -5.68 -18.17
N THR A 136 0.39 -4.45 -18.55
CA THR A 136 1.28 -3.59 -19.35
C THR A 136 2.63 -3.41 -18.66
N PHE A 137 2.65 -3.20 -17.34
CA PHE A 137 3.89 -3.10 -16.58
C PHE A 137 4.75 -4.37 -16.65
N LYS A 138 4.15 -5.56 -16.49
CA LYS A 138 4.87 -6.85 -16.58
C LYS A 138 5.47 -7.05 -17.97
N ARG A 139 4.71 -6.76 -19.03
CA ARG A 139 5.19 -6.83 -20.43
C ARG A 139 6.41 -5.93 -20.66
N ASN A 140 6.30 -4.66 -20.27
CA ASN A 140 7.39 -3.68 -20.45
C ASN A 140 8.64 -4.03 -19.64
N LYS A 141 8.50 -4.78 -18.54
CA LYS A 141 9.64 -5.30 -17.77
C LYS A 141 10.32 -6.48 -18.46
N GLN A 142 9.57 -7.32 -19.16
CA GLN A 142 10.07 -8.49 -19.88
C GLN A 142 10.74 -8.09 -21.21
N ASP A 143 10.17 -7.10 -21.90
CA ASP A 143 10.68 -6.60 -23.16
C ASP A 143 11.71 -5.49 -22.94
N SER A 144 12.98 -5.85 -22.82
CA SER A 144 14.11 -4.92 -22.61
C SER A 144 14.37 -3.93 -23.75
N VAL A 145 13.63 -4.02 -24.86
CA VAL A 145 13.75 -3.20 -26.08
C VAL A 145 12.61 -2.18 -26.22
N VAL A 146 11.55 -2.27 -25.42
CA VAL A 146 10.39 -1.38 -25.53
C VAL A 146 10.73 0.03 -25.03
N THR A 147 10.56 1.00 -25.93
CA THR A 147 10.77 2.45 -25.73
C THR A 147 9.51 3.20 -25.26
N GLU A 148 8.39 2.50 -25.04
CA GLU A 148 7.20 3.13 -24.45
C GLU A 148 7.52 3.74 -23.09
N THR A 149 6.84 4.83 -22.78
CA THR A 149 7.04 5.63 -21.58
C THR A 149 7.00 4.72 -20.36
N ARG A 150 8.15 4.60 -19.66
CA ARG A 150 8.18 3.95 -18.36
C ARG A 150 7.27 4.74 -17.44
N ILE A 151 6.17 4.12 -17.03
CA ILE A 151 5.32 4.54 -15.93
C ILE A 151 6.24 5.04 -14.79
N PRO A 152 6.12 6.34 -14.45
CA PRO A 152 5.10 6.72 -13.50
C PRO A 152 4.04 7.63 -14.12
N VAL A 153 2.78 7.33 -13.79
CA VAL A 153 1.56 8.04 -14.21
C VAL A 153 1.42 9.42 -13.53
N PHE A 154 2.35 9.76 -12.64
CA PHE A 154 2.31 11.02 -11.89
C PHE A 154 3.06 12.14 -12.62
N SER A 155 2.35 13.23 -12.89
CA SER A 155 2.90 14.49 -13.40
C SER A 155 3.48 15.38 -12.29
N VAL A 156 3.65 14.84 -11.09
CA VAL A 156 4.14 15.55 -9.89
C VAL A 156 5.36 14.83 -9.31
N PRO A 157 6.25 15.51 -8.57
CA PRO A 157 7.36 14.86 -7.87
C PRO A 157 6.85 13.78 -6.91
N VAL A 158 7.44 12.58 -6.96
CA VAL A 158 7.03 11.45 -6.10
C VAL A 158 8.20 10.97 -5.21
N LEU A 159 7.95 10.91 -3.91
CA LEU A 159 8.78 10.19 -2.93
C LEU A 159 8.11 8.86 -2.59
N ALA A 160 8.72 7.74 -2.98
CA ALA A 160 8.25 6.42 -2.61
C ALA A 160 9.14 5.80 -1.52
N LEU A 161 8.55 5.47 -0.38
CA LEU A 161 9.20 4.79 0.73
C LEU A 161 8.56 3.42 0.91
N SER A 162 9.36 2.38 1.14
CA SER A 162 8.85 1.03 1.41
C SER A 162 9.66 0.36 2.53
N SER A 163 8.98 -0.45 3.33
CA SER A 163 9.52 -1.16 4.47
C SER A 163 10.15 -2.50 4.05
N SER A 164 11.09 -2.52 3.11
CA SER A 164 11.74 -3.78 2.76
C SER A 164 12.64 -4.27 3.89
N ALA A 165 12.22 -5.29 4.65
CA ALA A 165 13.15 -6.13 5.38
C ALA A 165 13.98 -6.92 4.36
N PRO A 166 15.31 -7.02 4.52
CA PRO A 166 16.10 -7.89 3.65
C PRO A 166 15.56 -9.32 3.75
N ALA A 167 15.36 -9.98 2.61
CA ALA A 167 15.05 -11.41 2.58
C ALA A 167 16.07 -12.16 3.46
N PRO A 168 15.67 -13.21 4.20
CA PRO A 168 16.61 -13.98 5.01
C PRO A 168 17.68 -14.57 4.09
N THR A 169 18.83 -13.91 4.03
CA THR A 169 19.99 -14.42 3.33
C THR A 169 20.47 -15.64 4.10
N LEU A 170 20.46 -16.81 3.46
CA LEU A 170 21.25 -17.96 3.90
C LEU A 170 22.66 -17.46 4.30
N PRO A 171 23.23 -17.96 5.41
CA PRO A 171 24.39 -17.34 6.04
C PRO A 171 25.60 -17.41 5.10
N ARG A 172 25.90 -16.30 4.41
CA ARG A 172 27.22 -16.05 3.85
C ARG A 172 28.02 -15.21 4.83
N ARG A 173 29.24 -15.66 5.10
CA ARG A 173 30.20 -15.08 6.04
C ARG A 173 30.35 -13.56 5.83
N ARG A 174 30.24 -12.84 6.96
CA ARG A 174 30.71 -11.48 7.30
C ARG A 174 31.18 -10.58 6.14
N ASN A 175 30.52 -9.43 6.00
CA ASN A 175 31.12 -8.11 6.24
C ASN A 175 30.01 -7.07 6.49
N LEU A 176 30.13 -6.31 7.58
CA LEU A 176 29.18 -5.26 7.95
C LEU A 176 29.26 -4.11 6.94
N GLY A 177 28.11 -3.76 6.36
CA GLY A 177 27.92 -2.54 5.59
C GLY A 177 26.43 -2.22 5.50
N PHE A 178 25.98 -1.22 6.27
CA PHE A 178 24.64 -0.65 6.12
C PHE A 178 24.54 -0.01 4.72
N THR A 179 23.54 -0.39 3.92
CA THR A 179 23.24 0.27 2.65
C THR A 179 21.85 0.90 2.71
N LEU A 180 21.80 2.21 2.96
CA LEU A 180 20.65 3.04 2.61
C LEU A 180 20.64 3.22 1.09
N ARG A 181 19.66 2.64 0.38
CA ARG A 181 19.45 2.98 -1.03
C ARG A 181 18.51 4.17 -1.13
N ARG A 182 19.07 5.38 -1.26
CA ARG A 182 18.36 6.51 -1.86
C ARG A 182 18.35 6.30 -3.38
N ARG A 183 17.19 6.11 -4.00
CA ARG A 183 17.04 6.34 -5.44
C ARG A 183 16.49 7.74 -5.63
N TRP A 184 17.35 8.67 -6.02
CA TRP A 184 16.93 9.90 -6.68
C TRP A 184 16.69 9.55 -8.15
N ILE A 185 15.50 9.85 -8.66
CA ILE A 185 15.28 9.93 -10.10
C ILE A 185 15.57 11.38 -10.45
N ASP A 186 16.73 11.64 -11.03
CA ASP A 186 17.05 12.97 -11.55
C ASP A 186 16.14 13.27 -12.74
N MET A 187 15.28 14.28 -12.59
CA MET A 187 14.62 14.92 -13.74
C MET A 187 15.71 15.63 -14.55
N CYS A 188 15.92 15.16 -15.78
CA CYS A 188 16.77 15.85 -16.75
C CYS A 188 16.05 17.16 -17.15
N PRO A 189 16.63 18.36 -16.94
CA PRO A 189 16.06 19.58 -17.50
C PRO A 189 16.31 19.56 -19.01
N SER A 190 15.23 19.55 -19.79
CA SER A 190 15.30 19.68 -21.24
C SER A 190 16.10 20.92 -21.62
N ARG A 191 17.12 20.69 -22.45
CA ARG A 191 18.00 21.71 -23.06
C ARG A 191 17.16 22.82 -23.72
N HIS A 192 17.29 24.05 -23.24
CA HIS A 192 16.98 25.22 -24.06
C HIS A 192 17.97 25.27 -25.23
N ARG A 193 17.44 25.03 -26.42
CA ARG A 193 18.15 25.18 -27.68
C ARG A 193 18.27 26.69 -27.95
N ALA A 194 19.49 27.18 -28.07
CA ALA A 194 19.78 28.52 -28.57
C ALA A 194 19.20 28.69 -29.99
N LEU A 195 18.58 29.84 -30.25
CA LEU A 195 18.34 30.35 -31.60
C LEU A 195 19.25 31.58 -31.80
N PRO A 196 19.91 31.72 -32.97
CA PRO A 196 20.79 32.85 -33.26
C PRO A 196 20.06 34.03 -33.92
N CYS A 197 20.71 35.19 -33.78
CA CYS A 197 20.43 36.54 -34.29
C CYS A 197 19.43 37.39 -33.49
#